data_AF-A0A2E7TDG8-F1
#
_entry.id   AF-A0A2E7TDG8-F1
#
_cell.length_a   1.000
_cell.length_b   1.000
_cell.length_c   1.000
_cell.angle_alpha   90.00
_cell.angle_beta   90.00
_cell.angle_gamma   90.00
#
_symmetry.space_group_name_H-M   'P 1'
#
loop_
_entity.id
_entity.type
_entity.pdbx_description
1 polymer ?
#
loop_
_entity_poly.entity_id
_entity_poly.type
_entity_poly.pdbx_seq_one_letter_code
_entity_poly.pdbx_strand_id
1 'polypeptide(L)'
;MGNDNRPTELEVAQYVESLTNWGRWGAEDELGTVNFIDHEKRKQAARLVQNGVAISCARPIVTGSAIDAPTPPIHYMTGSGELYALEPEIETQHAGDFIGMAFHG
;
A
#
# COMPACT_ATOMS: atom_id res chain seq x y z
N MET A 1 -2.32 -22.29 39.25
CA MET A 1 -1.50 -22.37 38.02
C MET A 1 -2.47 -22.21 36.86
N GLY A 2 -2.29 -21.20 36.01
CA GLY A 2 -3.17 -21.00 34.85
C GLY A 2 -2.90 -22.09 33.81
N ASN A 3 -3.96 -22.64 33.20
CA ASN A 3 -3.79 -23.56 32.07
C ASN A 3 -3.10 -22.81 30.94
N ASP A 4 -2.03 -23.41 30.44
CA ASP A 4 -1.34 -22.94 29.25
C ASP A 4 -2.18 -23.32 28.02
N ASN A 5 -2.81 -22.33 27.38
CA ASN A 5 -3.70 -22.51 26.22
C ASN A 5 -2.97 -22.37 24.88
N ARG A 6 -1.64 -22.48 24.86
CA ARG A 6 -0.88 -22.41 23.62
C ARG A 6 -1.07 -23.70 22.81
N PRO A 7 -1.32 -23.60 21.50
CA PRO A 7 -1.45 -24.78 20.64
C PRO A 7 -0.11 -25.54 20.57
N THR A 8 -0.22 -26.85 20.45
CA THR A 8 0.90 -27.76 20.21
C THR A 8 1.46 -27.57 18.79
N GLU A 9 2.68 -28.04 18.57
CA GLU A 9 3.31 -28.03 17.24
C GLU A 9 2.45 -28.75 16.19
N LEU A 10 1.83 -29.87 16.56
CA LEU A 10 0.95 -30.63 15.68
C LEU A 10 -0.31 -29.83 15.30
N GLU A 11 -0.94 -29.17 16.27
CA GLU A 11 -2.12 -28.32 16.00
C GLU A 11 -1.76 -27.17 15.07
N VAL A 12 -0.61 -26.51 15.29
CA VAL A 12 -0.13 -25.44 14.40
C VAL A 12 0.13 -25.97 12.99
N ALA A 13 0.75 -27.15 12.85
CA ALA A 13 0.98 -27.77 11.55
C ALA A 13 -0.34 -28.06 10.80
N GLN A 14 -1.37 -28.51 11.51
CA GLN A 14 -2.70 -28.81 10.95
C GLN A 14 -3.44 -27.55 10.49
N TYR A 15 -3.15 -26.38 11.04
CA TYR A 15 -3.80 -25.12 10.61
C TYR A 15 -3.45 -24.75 9.17
N VAL A 16 -2.26 -25.12 8.67
CA VAL A 16 -1.87 -24.83 7.29
C VAL A 16 -2.81 -25.50 6.29
N GLU A 17 -3.25 -26.72 6.61
CA GLU A 17 -4.18 -27.49 5.77
C GLU A 17 -5.65 -27.11 6.01
N SER A 18 -6.02 -26.88 7.28
CA SER A 18 -7.43 -26.68 7.67
C SER A 18 -7.90 -25.22 7.59
N LEU A 19 -7.00 -24.24 7.75
CA LEU A 19 -7.32 -22.81 7.78
C LEU A 19 -6.74 -22.12 6.54
N THR A 20 -7.19 -22.57 5.38
CA THR A 20 -6.72 -22.03 4.10
C THR A 20 -7.85 -21.66 3.13
N ASN A 21 -7.53 -20.76 2.20
CA ASN A 21 -8.36 -20.46 1.04
C ASN A 21 -7.82 -21.11 -0.26
N TRP A 22 -6.80 -21.97 -0.19
CA TRP A 22 -6.26 -22.66 -1.39
C TRP A 22 -7.39 -23.37 -2.16
N GLY A 23 -7.45 -23.13 -3.47
CA GLY A 23 -8.44 -23.72 -4.37
C GLY A 23 -9.86 -23.19 -4.23
N ARG A 24 -10.14 -22.29 -3.28
CA ARG A 24 -11.50 -21.76 -3.03
C ARG A 24 -12.12 -21.08 -4.25
N TRP A 25 -11.31 -20.44 -5.07
CA TRP A 25 -11.75 -19.72 -6.28
C TRP A 25 -11.21 -20.35 -7.58
N GLY A 26 -10.68 -21.57 -7.50
CA GLY A 26 -10.06 -22.27 -8.62
C GLY A 26 -8.56 -22.48 -8.43
N ALA A 27 -8.00 -23.45 -9.16
CA ALA A 27 -6.58 -23.79 -9.08
C ALA A 27 -5.67 -22.71 -9.68
N GLU A 28 -6.18 -21.93 -10.62
CA GLU A 28 -5.46 -20.85 -11.32
C GLU A 28 -5.80 -19.46 -10.75
N ASP A 29 -6.40 -19.38 -9.56
CA ASP A 29 -6.74 -18.09 -8.93
C ASP A 29 -5.49 -17.37 -8.44
N GLU A 30 -5.33 -16.11 -8.87
CA GLU A 30 -4.24 -15.22 -8.44
C GLU A 30 -4.75 -14.04 -7.58
N LEU A 31 -6.07 -13.93 -7.35
CA LEU A 31 -6.67 -12.81 -6.64
C LEU A 31 -6.86 -13.05 -5.14
N GLY A 32 -7.03 -14.31 -4.72
CA GLY A 32 -7.23 -14.67 -3.32
C GLY A 32 -8.44 -13.96 -2.70
N THR A 33 -8.27 -13.36 -1.52
CA THR A 33 -9.37 -12.73 -0.79
C THR A 33 -9.95 -11.49 -1.49
N VAL A 34 -9.30 -10.95 -2.52
CA VAL A 34 -9.88 -9.88 -3.36
C VAL A 34 -11.16 -10.35 -4.06
N ASN A 35 -11.32 -11.66 -4.28
CA ASN A 35 -12.55 -12.26 -4.80
C ASN A 35 -13.79 -11.99 -3.93
N PHE A 36 -13.64 -11.61 -2.65
CA PHE A 36 -14.76 -11.17 -1.83
C PHE A 36 -15.29 -9.77 -2.17
N ILE A 37 -14.53 -8.98 -2.94
CA ILE A 37 -14.88 -7.60 -3.33
C ILE A 37 -15.63 -7.62 -4.68
N ASP A 38 -16.77 -8.30 -4.69
CA ASP A 38 -17.63 -8.44 -5.87
C ASP A 38 -18.44 -7.18 -6.21
N HIS A 39 -19.19 -7.23 -7.32
CA HIS A 39 -20.01 -6.10 -7.77
C HIS A 39 -21.09 -5.69 -6.76
N GLU A 40 -21.68 -6.63 -6.03
CA GLU A 40 -22.72 -6.34 -5.04
C GLU A 40 -22.12 -5.70 -3.79
N LYS A 41 -20.95 -6.16 -3.34
CA LYS A 41 -20.20 -5.54 -2.26
C LYS A 41 -19.79 -4.11 -2.61
N ARG A 42 -19.35 -3.87 -3.84
CA ARG A 42 -19.05 -2.50 -4.34
C ARG A 42 -20.28 -1.60 -4.32
N LYS A 43 -21.44 -2.08 -4.80
CA LYS A 43 -22.71 -1.32 -4.73
C LYS A 43 -23.13 -1.05 -3.29
N GLN A 44 -23.00 -2.02 -2.39
CA GLN A 44 -23.28 -1.85 -0.96
C GLN A 44 -22.42 -0.76 -0.36
N ALA A 45 -21.11 -0.78 -0.61
CA ALA A 45 -20.19 0.23 -0.12
C ALA A 45 -20.52 1.64 -0.65
N ALA A 46 -20.83 1.77 -1.94
CA ALA A 46 -21.20 3.06 -2.54
C ALA A 46 -22.46 3.66 -1.90
N ARG A 47 -23.44 2.84 -1.49
CA ARG A 47 -24.66 3.29 -0.80
C ARG A 47 -24.41 3.82 0.62
N LEU A 48 -23.23 3.59 1.20
CA LEU A 48 -22.90 4.11 2.54
C LEU A 48 -22.49 5.59 2.53
N VAL A 49 -22.18 6.17 1.36
CA VAL A 49 -21.79 7.58 1.25
C VAL A 49 -23.00 8.48 1.58
N GLN A 50 -22.84 9.37 2.55
CA GLN A 50 -23.90 10.32 2.96
C GLN A 50 -23.58 11.76 2.52
N ASN A 51 -22.38 12.24 2.82
CA ASN A 51 -22.01 13.65 2.62
C ASN A 51 -21.11 13.90 1.40
N GLY A 52 -20.65 12.84 0.71
CA GLY A 52 -19.73 12.96 -0.43
C GLY A 52 -18.34 13.49 -0.10
N VAL A 53 -17.95 13.52 1.19
CA VAL A 53 -16.64 14.01 1.63
C VAL A 53 -15.62 12.88 1.59
N ALA A 54 -14.52 13.07 0.85
CA ALA A 54 -13.39 12.17 0.85
C ALA A 54 -12.45 12.47 2.03
N ILE A 55 -12.13 11.44 2.82
CA ILE A 55 -11.13 11.53 3.90
C ILE A 55 -9.94 10.66 3.51
N SER A 56 -8.75 11.26 3.48
CA SER A 56 -7.52 10.51 3.21
C SER A 56 -7.17 9.63 4.41
N CYS A 57 -7.05 8.33 4.19
CA CYS A 57 -6.47 7.38 5.16
C CYS A 57 -4.96 7.16 4.93
N ALA A 58 -4.36 7.88 3.98
CA ALA A 58 -2.93 7.79 3.74
C ALA A 58 -2.15 8.55 4.83
N ARG A 59 -0.98 8.02 5.17
CA ARG A 59 -0.02 8.77 6.01
C ARG A 59 0.64 9.87 5.17
N PRO A 60 0.75 11.11 5.68
CA PRO A 60 1.50 12.16 4.99
C PRO A 60 2.98 11.76 4.82
N ILE A 61 3.53 12.02 3.63
CA ILE A 61 4.96 11.90 3.36
C ILE A 61 5.62 13.18 3.88
N VAL A 62 6.43 13.05 4.95
CA VAL A 62 7.09 14.19 5.61
C VAL A 62 8.60 14.13 5.40
N THR A 63 9.22 15.23 5.00
CA THR A 63 10.66 15.30 4.73
C THR A 63 11.52 15.56 5.98
N GLY A 64 10.88 15.87 7.12
CA GLY A 64 11.54 16.04 8.41
C GLY A 64 11.44 14.78 9.28
N SER A 65 12.39 14.62 10.21
CA SER A 65 12.30 13.57 11.22
C SER A 65 11.08 13.78 12.11
N ALA A 66 10.27 12.75 12.27
CA ALA A 66 9.15 12.70 13.20
C ALA A 66 9.23 11.42 14.04
N ILE A 67 8.53 11.40 15.17
CA ILE A 67 8.49 10.22 16.06
C ILE A 67 8.02 8.96 15.30
N ASP A 68 7.09 9.14 14.37
CA ASP A 68 6.51 8.08 13.54
C ASP A 68 7.18 7.97 12.14
N ALA A 69 8.15 8.82 11.83
CA ALA A 69 8.94 8.81 10.61
C ALA A 69 10.44 9.00 10.94
N PRO A 70 11.08 8.02 11.61
CA PRO A 70 12.48 8.12 12.00
C PRO A 70 13.44 8.09 10.80
N THR A 71 13.01 7.50 9.69
CA THR A 71 13.74 7.50 8.41
C THR A 71 12.92 8.30 7.40
N PRO A 72 13.08 9.63 7.36
CA PRO A 72 12.32 10.45 6.44
C PRO A 72 12.68 10.11 4.98
N PRO A 73 11.70 10.15 4.07
CA PRO A 73 11.90 10.13 2.63
C PRO A 73 13.00 11.07 2.17
N ILE A 74 13.84 10.59 1.25
CA ILE A 74 14.82 11.41 0.54
C ILE A 74 14.13 11.96 -0.71
N HIS A 75 14.13 13.27 -0.87
CA HIS A 75 13.62 13.95 -2.06
C HIS A 75 14.69 14.87 -2.61
N TYR A 76 15.08 14.67 -3.87
CA TYR A 76 15.90 15.62 -4.61
C TYR A 76 15.38 15.79 -6.02
N MET A 77 15.42 17.04 -6.49
CA MET A 77 15.10 17.39 -7.86
C MET A 77 16.25 16.91 -8.75
N THR A 78 15.95 16.10 -9.77
CA THR A 78 16.90 15.63 -10.78
C THR A 78 16.96 16.55 -11.99
N GLY A 79 15.98 17.45 -12.14
CA GLY A 79 16.00 18.54 -13.10
C GLY A 79 14.95 19.59 -12.74
N SER A 80 15.29 20.88 -12.82
CA SER A 80 14.40 21.99 -12.48
C SER A 80 13.69 22.61 -13.68
N GLY A 81 14.06 22.22 -14.91
CA GLY A 81 13.57 22.82 -16.15
C GLY A 81 14.21 24.16 -16.51
N GLU A 82 15.13 24.69 -15.69
CA GLU A 82 15.76 26.00 -15.91
C GLU A 82 16.63 26.08 -17.16
N LEU A 83 17.18 24.94 -17.61
CA LEU A 83 18.01 24.85 -18.80
C LEU A 83 17.28 25.34 -20.06
N TYR A 84 15.98 25.01 -20.22
CA TYR A 84 15.17 25.52 -21.34
C TYR A 84 14.93 27.04 -21.25
N ALA A 85 14.78 27.56 -20.03
CA ALA A 85 14.47 28.97 -19.81
C ALA A 85 15.68 29.89 -20.04
N LEU A 86 16.90 29.37 -19.86
CA LEU A 86 18.15 30.14 -19.94
C LEU A 86 18.91 29.91 -21.25
N GLU A 87 18.77 28.72 -21.86
CA GLU A 87 19.47 28.34 -23.08
C GLU A 87 18.48 27.91 -24.17
N PRO A 88 18.01 28.85 -25.02
CA PRO A 88 16.95 28.59 -26.01
C PRO A 88 17.35 27.61 -27.12
N GLU A 89 18.63 27.22 -27.21
CA GLU A 89 19.12 26.17 -28.11
C GLU A 89 18.86 24.76 -27.58
N ILE A 90 18.59 24.61 -26.28
CA ILE A 90 18.20 23.34 -25.67
C ILE A 90 16.67 23.20 -25.76
N GLU A 91 16.17 22.34 -26.65
CA GLU A 91 14.73 22.13 -26.85
C GLU A 91 14.06 21.29 -25.75
N THR A 92 14.84 20.58 -24.93
CA THR A 92 14.31 19.65 -23.94
C THR A 92 13.79 20.36 -22.70
N GLN A 93 12.48 20.32 -22.51
CA GLN A 93 11.81 20.77 -21.28
C GLN A 93 11.60 19.58 -20.33
N HIS A 94 12.42 19.50 -19.28
CA HIS A 94 12.31 18.44 -18.28
C HIS A 94 12.42 19.01 -16.87
N ALA A 95 11.40 18.74 -16.05
CA ALA A 95 11.51 18.74 -14.61
C ALA A 95 11.40 17.29 -14.12
N GLY A 96 12.23 16.93 -13.15
CA GLY A 96 12.33 15.58 -12.64
C GLY A 96 12.61 15.57 -11.15
N ASP A 97 12.07 14.56 -10.49
CA ASP A 97 12.26 14.32 -9.06
C ASP A 97 12.70 12.87 -8.85
N PHE A 98 13.56 12.68 -7.87
CA PHE A 98 13.78 11.38 -7.23
C PHE A 98 13.17 11.41 -5.84
N ILE A 99 12.38 10.38 -5.52
CA ILE A 99 11.83 10.17 -4.19
C ILE A 99 12.20 8.74 -3.76
N GLY A 100 12.95 8.63 -2.66
CA GLY A 100 13.34 7.37 -2.04
C GLY A 100 12.74 7.23 -0.66
N MET A 101 12.12 6.07 -0.36
CA MET A 101 11.48 5.81 0.92
C MET A 101 11.81 4.41 1.41
N ALA A 102 12.12 4.27 2.70
CA ALA A 102 12.10 2.97 3.35
C ALA A 102 10.64 2.56 3.56
N PHE A 103 10.26 1.37 3.09
CA PHE A 103 8.93 0.81 3.29
C PHE A 103 9.03 -0.61 3.85
N HIS A 104 7.99 -1.01 4.59
CA HIS A 104 7.73 -2.40 4.92
C HIS A 104 6.38 -2.75 4.31
N GLY A 105 6.31 -3.90 3.63
CA GLY A 105 5.06 -4.50 3.16
C GLY A 105 4.33 -5.25 4.27
#